data_AF-A0A7S2D5S3-F1
#
_entry.id   AF-A0A7S2D5S3-F1
#
_cell.length_a   1.000
_cell.length_b   1.000
_cell.length_c   1.000
_cell.angle_alpha   90.00
_cell.angle_beta   90.00
_cell.angle_gamma   90.00
#
_symmetry.space_group_name_H-M   'P 1'
#
loop_
_entity.id
_entity.type
_entity.pdbx_description
1 polymer ?
#
loop_
_entity_poly.entity_id
_entity_poly.type
_entity_poly.pdbx_seq_one_letter_code
_entity_poly.pdbx_strand_id
1 'polypeptide(L)'
;GTPGYVAYGATKRGLPQMTDSLVREIEEGVQGYDMVETKGKVNVHTLSPGMVFTDLLLNDSTPELRKFPFGVLAAQPEEVAKDLVPKILGVSGNGKAVDFLTTDKILVKFFERFILGKKSEYIDDDGNVIKLPGETYQDNGVRTLY
;
A
#
# COMPACT_ATOMS: atom_id res chain seq x y z
N GLY A 1 -18.08 -4.94 -0.95
CA GLY A 1 -17.40 -3.90 -0.16
C GLY A 1 -17.15 -4.42 1.24
N THR A 2 -16.20 -3.86 1.99
CA THR A 2 -15.90 -4.28 3.36
C THR A 2 -16.80 -3.51 4.34
N PRO A 3 -17.66 -4.17 5.14
CA PRO A 3 -18.47 -3.49 6.16
C PRO A 3 -17.59 -2.65 7.11
N GLY A 4 -18.08 -1.48 7.54
CA GLY A 4 -17.32 -0.54 8.39
C GLY A 4 -16.35 0.37 7.64
N TYR A 5 -16.09 0.13 6.34
CA TYR A 5 -15.13 0.90 5.54
C TYR A 5 -15.78 1.59 4.33
N VAL A 6 -17.03 2.07 4.44
CA VAL A 6 -17.74 2.67 3.29
C VAL A 6 -17.00 3.89 2.75
N ALA A 7 -16.69 4.88 3.61
CA ALA A 7 -16.00 6.09 3.20
C ALA A 7 -14.58 5.80 2.69
N TYR A 8 -13.83 4.96 3.40
CA TYR A 8 -12.50 4.51 2.97
C TYR A 8 -12.54 3.80 1.61
N GLY A 9 -13.45 2.85 1.45
CA GLY A 9 -13.60 2.06 0.23
C GLY A 9 -14.08 2.89 -0.96
N ALA A 10 -14.89 3.92 -0.74
CA ALA A 10 -15.32 4.86 -1.76
C ALA A 10 -14.16 5.73 -2.25
N THR A 11 -13.40 6.34 -1.33
CA THR A 11 -12.26 7.21 -1.68
C THR A 11 -11.17 6.44 -2.42
N LYS A 12 -10.83 5.21 -1.97
CA LYS A 12 -9.82 4.38 -2.66
C LYS A 12 -10.27 3.90 -4.03
N ARG A 13 -11.55 3.59 -4.23
CA ARG A 13 -12.11 3.23 -5.54
C ARG A 13 -12.18 4.39 -6.52
N GLY A 14 -12.18 5.64 -6.04
CA GLY A 14 -12.11 6.83 -6.88
C GLY A 14 -10.74 7.08 -7.49
N LEU A 15 -9.66 6.54 -6.90
CA LEU A 15 -8.28 6.82 -7.35
C LEU A 15 -7.99 6.37 -8.79
N PRO A 16 -8.41 5.17 -9.27
CA PRO A 16 -8.22 4.80 -10.67
C PRO A 16 -8.95 5.75 -11.62
N GLN A 17 -10.21 6.09 -11.32
CA GLN A 17 -10.96 7.04 -12.14
C GLN A 17 -10.31 8.43 -12.17
N MET A 18 -9.83 8.92 -11.03
CA MET A 18 -9.09 10.19 -10.94
C MET A 18 -7.80 10.13 -11.77
N THR A 19 -7.06 9.02 -11.70
CA THR A 19 -5.84 8.79 -12.48
C THR A 19 -6.18 8.83 -13.98
N ASP A 20 -7.19 8.07 -14.41
CA ASP A 20 -7.60 8.01 -15.82
C ASP A 20 -8.03 9.38 -16.34
N SER A 21 -8.79 10.15 -15.55
CA SER A 21 -9.16 11.52 -15.90
C SER A 21 -7.93 12.43 -16.06
N LEU A 22 -7.02 12.44 -15.07
CA LEU A 22 -5.81 13.26 -15.14
C LEU A 22 -4.91 12.89 -16.32
N VAL A 23 -4.80 11.61 -16.65
CA VAL A 23 -4.05 11.15 -17.82
C VAL A 23 -4.65 11.74 -19.09
N ARG A 24 -5.98 11.70 -19.23
CA ARG A 24 -6.67 12.29 -20.40
C ARG A 24 -6.53 13.80 -20.44
N GLU A 25 -6.57 14.48 -19.29
CA GLU A 25 -6.32 15.93 -19.24
C GLU A 25 -4.90 16.30 -19.71
N ILE A 26 -3.90 15.48 -19.39
CA ILE A 26 -2.50 15.70 -19.81
C ILE A 26 -2.29 15.35 -21.29
N GLU A 27 -2.97 14.34 -21.81
CA GLU A 27 -2.75 13.83 -23.18
C GLU A 27 -3.68 14.45 -24.22
N GLU A 28 -4.95 14.64 -23.88
CA GLU A 28 -6.02 15.12 -24.76
C GLU A 28 -6.37 16.60 -24.50
N GLY A 29 -6.02 17.13 -23.32
CA GLY A 29 -6.38 18.47 -22.87
C GLY A 29 -7.75 18.56 -22.21
N VAL A 30 -8.10 19.77 -21.75
CA VAL A 30 -9.36 20.05 -21.06
C VAL A 30 -10.26 20.87 -21.96
N GLN A 31 -11.53 20.47 -22.11
CA GLN A 31 -12.49 21.24 -22.87
C GLN A 31 -12.61 22.67 -22.33
N GLY A 32 -12.43 23.66 -23.22
CA GLY A 32 -12.52 25.08 -22.87
C GLY A 32 -11.21 25.69 -22.37
N TYR A 33 -10.10 24.94 -22.38
CA TYR A 33 -8.77 25.42 -22.03
C TYR A 33 -7.77 25.11 -23.14
N ASP A 34 -6.90 26.07 -23.43
CA ASP A 34 -5.78 25.84 -24.35
C ASP A 34 -4.71 24.96 -23.70
N MET A 35 -4.18 24.02 -24.47
CA MET A 35 -3.06 23.20 -24.04
C MET A 35 -1.80 24.05 -23.92
N VAL A 36 -1.25 24.13 -22.71
CA VAL A 36 0.00 24.85 -22.43
C VAL A 36 1.16 23.88 -22.43
N GLU A 37 2.14 24.13 -23.30
CA GLU A 37 3.40 23.40 -23.27
C GLU A 37 4.19 23.77 -22.00
N THR A 38 4.51 22.76 -21.19
CA THR A 38 5.29 22.94 -19.96
C THR A 38 6.74 22.54 -20.23
N LYS A 39 7.70 23.19 -19.52
CA LYS A 39 9.13 22.91 -19.69
C LYS A 39 9.56 21.49 -19.28
N GLY A 40 8.69 20.77 -18.58
CA GLY A 40 8.96 19.43 -18.05
C GLY A 40 7.83 18.47 -18.41
N LYS A 41 8.11 17.17 -18.32
CA LYS A 41 7.11 16.13 -18.52
C LYS A 41 6.51 15.74 -17.17
N VAL A 42 5.19 15.80 -17.08
CA VAL A 42 4.45 15.25 -15.93
C VAL A 42 3.94 13.87 -16.31
N ASN A 43 4.12 12.90 -15.41
CA ASN A 43 3.54 11.57 -15.53
C ASN A 43 2.68 11.22 -14.32
N VAL A 44 1.55 10.58 -14.58
CA VAL A 44 0.56 10.24 -13.55
C VAL A 44 0.38 8.73 -13.52
N HIS A 45 0.51 8.15 -12.32
CA HIS A 45 0.45 6.72 -12.05
C HIS A 45 -0.34 6.46 -10.77
N THR A 46 -0.89 5.25 -10.64
CA THR A 46 -1.49 4.78 -9.39
C THR A 46 -0.46 3.93 -8.64
N LEU A 47 -0.30 4.17 -7.34
CA LEU A 47 0.61 3.41 -6.47
C LEU A 47 -0.21 2.60 -5.45
N SER A 48 0.05 1.30 -5.33
CA SER A 48 -0.59 0.42 -4.34
C SER A 48 0.45 -0.22 -3.42
N PRO A 49 0.69 0.38 -2.24
CA PRO A 49 1.66 -0.14 -1.27
C PRO A 49 1.16 -1.36 -0.47
N GLY A 50 -0.11 -1.71 -0.57
CA GLY A 50 -0.69 -2.79 0.23
C GLY A 50 -0.93 -2.42 1.69
N MET A 51 -0.94 -3.42 2.57
CA MET A 51 -1.04 -3.23 4.01
C MET A 51 0.36 -2.94 4.57
N VAL A 52 0.52 -1.82 5.27
CA VAL A 52 1.82 -1.37 5.78
C VAL A 52 1.69 -1.04 7.26
N PHE A 53 2.61 -1.54 8.09
CA PHE A 53 2.65 -1.25 9.52
C PHE A 53 2.95 0.24 9.79
N THR A 54 1.89 1.04 9.81
CA THR A 54 1.90 2.49 10.02
C THR A 54 0.89 2.83 11.12
N ASP A 55 0.95 4.06 11.64
CA ASP A 55 0.00 4.54 12.65
C ASP A 55 -1.44 4.43 12.14
N LEU A 56 -1.65 4.72 10.85
CA LEU A 56 -2.93 4.57 10.17
C LEU A 56 -3.47 3.14 10.22
N LEU A 57 -2.60 2.12 10.13
CA LEU A 57 -3.01 0.73 10.17
C LEU A 57 -3.21 0.23 11.61
N LEU A 58 -2.40 0.69 12.57
CA LEU A 58 -2.34 0.11 13.91
C LEU A 58 -3.22 0.81 14.96
N ASN A 59 -3.44 2.12 14.87
CA ASN A 59 -4.13 2.91 15.92
C ASN A 59 -5.53 2.39 16.29
N ASP A 60 -6.34 2.02 15.30
CA ASP A 60 -7.72 1.56 15.51
C ASP A 60 -7.92 0.07 15.17
N SER A 61 -6.83 -0.70 15.16
CA SER A 61 -6.88 -2.13 14.82
C SER A 61 -7.13 -3.01 16.03
N THR A 62 -8.01 -4.01 15.87
CA THR A 62 -8.25 -5.02 16.89
C THR A 62 -7.18 -6.12 16.82
N PRO A 63 -6.93 -6.86 17.92
CA PRO A 63 -6.02 -8.02 17.90
C PRO A 63 -6.40 -9.06 16.83
N GLU A 64 -7.70 -9.25 16.55
CA GLU A 64 -8.16 -10.14 15.49
C GLU A 64 -7.73 -9.66 14.10
N LEU A 65 -7.90 -8.36 13.79
CA LEU A 65 -7.45 -7.77 12.52
C LEU A 65 -5.92 -7.82 12.38
N ARG A 66 -5.21 -7.67 13.49
CA ARG A 66 -3.75 -7.79 13.55
C ARG A 66 -3.29 -9.22 13.25
N LYS A 67 -3.94 -10.24 13.80
CA LYS A 67 -3.64 -11.65 13.46
C LYS A 67 -3.98 -11.96 12.01
N PHE A 68 -5.15 -11.51 11.55
CA PHE A 68 -5.59 -11.65 10.17
C PHE A 68 -6.53 -10.50 9.78
N PRO A 69 -6.25 -9.77 8.67
CA PRO A 69 -5.28 -10.09 7.63
C PRO A 69 -3.86 -9.54 7.83
N PHE A 70 -3.61 -8.67 8.83
CA PHE A 70 -2.35 -7.91 8.86
C PHE A 70 -1.12 -8.81 9.06
N GLY A 71 -1.17 -9.77 9.98
CA GLY A 71 -0.06 -10.69 10.23
C GLY A 71 0.34 -11.55 9.03
N VAL A 72 -0.52 -11.65 8.01
CA VAL A 72 -0.25 -12.42 6.79
C VAL A 72 0.16 -11.52 5.62
N LEU A 73 -0.52 -10.38 5.44
CA LEU A 73 -0.40 -9.56 4.23
C LEU A 73 0.34 -8.25 4.45
N ALA A 74 0.49 -7.77 5.69
CA ALA A 74 1.17 -6.52 5.97
C ALA A 74 2.69 -6.70 5.95
N ALA A 75 3.37 -5.62 5.56
CA ALA A 75 4.82 -5.52 5.47
C ALA A 75 5.32 -4.26 6.19
N GLN A 76 6.61 -4.23 6.51
CA GLN A 76 7.23 -3.02 7.07
C GLN A 76 7.37 -1.92 6.01
N PRO A 77 7.32 -0.62 6.37
CA PRO A 77 7.45 0.48 5.42
C PRO A 77 8.71 0.40 4.55
N GLU A 78 9.82 -0.12 5.07
CA GLU A 78 11.10 -0.19 4.35
C GLU A 78 11.10 -1.31 3.32
N GLU A 79 10.42 -2.43 3.62
CA GLU A 79 10.26 -3.53 2.68
C GLU A 79 9.42 -3.09 1.49
N VAL A 80 8.35 -2.34 1.77
CA VAL A 80 7.48 -1.74 0.75
C VAL A 80 8.27 -0.71 -0.06
N ALA A 81 9.03 0.18 0.59
CA ALA A 81 9.85 1.17 -0.10
C ALA A 81 10.94 0.54 -0.97
N LYS A 82 11.62 -0.51 -0.48
CA LYS A 82 12.66 -1.23 -1.22
C LYS A 82 12.15 -1.85 -2.52
N ASP A 83 10.89 -2.26 -2.54
CA ASP A 83 10.22 -2.81 -3.73
C ASP A 83 9.63 -1.71 -4.63
N LEU A 84 8.97 -0.71 -4.05
CA LEU A 84 8.27 0.33 -4.82
C LEU A 84 9.20 1.38 -5.41
N VAL A 85 10.23 1.83 -4.70
CA VAL A 85 11.11 2.92 -5.18
C VAL A 85 11.74 2.60 -6.53
N PRO A 86 12.34 1.41 -6.76
CA PRO A 86 12.85 1.04 -8.08
C PRO A 86 11.77 1.02 -9.16
N LYS A 87 10.55 0.56 -8.84
CA LYS A 87 9.43 0.53 -9.78
C LYS A 87 8.95 1.94 -10.15
N ILE A 88 8.90 2.85 -9.18
CA ILE A 88 8.58 4.27 -9.39
C ILE A 88 9.63 4.94 -10.29
N LEU A 89 10.92 4.63 -10.08
CA LEU A 89 11.99 5.20 -10.91
C LEU A 89 12.04 4.59 -12.32
N GLY A 90 11.60 3.34 -12.48
CA GLY A 90 11.62 2.61 -13.74
C GLY A 90 10.35 2.72 -14.59
N VAL A 91 9.24 3.21 -14.04
CA VAL A 91 7.98 3.34 -14.77
C VAL A 91 8.07 4.48 -15.80
N SER A 92 7.43 4.28 -16.95
CA SER A 92 7.34 5.29 -18.01
C SER A 92 5.95 5.32 -18.63
N GLY A 93 5.63 6.45 -19.29
CA GLY A 93 4.30 6.72 -19.82
C GLY A 93 3.35 7.22 -18.74
N ASN A 94 2.05 7.01 -18.93
CA ASN A 94 0.99 7.44 -18.02
C ASN A 94 0.06 6.27 -17.66
N GLY A 95 -0.71 6.41 -16.59
CA GLY A 95 -1.82 5.52 -16.21
C GLY A 95 -1.38 4.12 -15.74
N LYS A 96 -0.10 3.94 -15.39
CA LYS A 96 0.40 2.64 -14.89
C LYS A 96 0.06 2.44 -13.42
N ALA A 97 -0.25 1.18 -13.07
CA ALA A 97 -0.35 0.72 -11.69
C ALA A 97 1.01 0.21 -11.22
N VAL A 98 1.47 0.74 -10.08
CA VAL A 98 2.73 0.37 -9.43
C VAL A 98 2.39 -0.30 -8.11
N ASP A 99 2.39 -1.64 -8.11
CA ASP A 99 1.85 -2.43 -7.00
C ASP A 99 2.97 -3.17 -6.24
N PHE A 100 2.89 -3.10 -4.90
CA PHE A 100 3.74 -3.87 -3.99
C PHE A 100 3.23 -5.31 -3.84
N LEU A 101 1.93 -5.46 -3.52
CA LEU A 101 1.23 -6.73 -3.37
C LEU A 101 0.59 -7.15 -4.70
N THR A 102 1.32 -7.95 -5.45
CA THR A 102 0.83 -8.61 -6.67
C THR A 102 0.08 -9.91 -6.31
N THR A 103 -0.78 -10.41 -7.21
CA THR A 103 -1.62 -11.59 -6.94
C THR A 103 -0.81 -12.84 -6.58
N ASP A 104 0.33 -13.04 -7.23
CA ASP A 104 1.31 -14.09 -6.92
C ASP A 104 1.89 -13.94 -5.51
N LYS A 105 2.30 -12.74 -5.09
CA LYS A 105 2.77 -12.49 -3.71
C LYS A 105 1.69 -12.80 -2.67
N ILE A 106 0.45 -12.42 -2.96
CA ILE A 106 -0.70 -12.72 -2.08
C ILE A 106 -0.90 -14.24 -1.96
N LEU A 107 -0.87 -14.96 -3.09
CA LEU A 107 -1.01 -16.43 -3.10
C LEU A 107 0.12 -17.11 -2.32
N VAL A 108 1.36 -16.65 -2.48
CA VAL A 108 2.51 -17.15 -1.72
C VAL A 108 2.31 -16.92 -0.22
N LYS A 109 1.93 -15.71 0.21
CA LYS A 109 1.67 -15.41 1.63
C LYS A 109 0.56 -16.28 2.22
N PHE A 110 -0.51 -16.54 1.45
CA PHE A 110 -1.56 -17.46 1.89
C PHE A 110 -1.08 -18.91 1.96
N PHE A 111 -0.29 -19.38 1.00
CA PHE A 111 0.29 -20.72 1.02
C PHE A 111 1.22 -20.91 2.23
N GLU A 112 2.10 -19.95 2.50
CA GLU A 112 2.99 -19.95 3.66
C GLU A 112 2.22 -20.03 4.97
N ARG A 113 1.12 -19.26 5.08
CA ARG A 113 0.30 -19.25 6.29
C ARG A 113 -0.49 -20.54 6.48
N PHE A 114 -1.24 -20.96 5.47
CA PHE A 114 -2.25 -22.02 5.60
C PHE A 114 -1.74 -23.42 5.29
N ILE A 115 -0.72 -23.56 4.44
CA ILE A 115 -0.16 -24.87 4.07
C ILE A 115 1.12 -25.15 4.85
N LEU A 116 2.04 -24.18 4.92
CA LEU A 116 3.30 -24.37 5.64
C LEU A 116 3.22 -24.06 7.14
N GLY A 117 2.12 -23.46 7.60
CA GLY A 117 1.93 -23.10 9.00
C GLY A 117 2.91 -22.04 9.51
N LYS A 118 3.52 -21.24 8.63
CA LYS A 118 4.44 -20.18 9.04
C LYS A 118 3.70 -19.16 9.91
N LYS A 119 4.33 -18.79 11.02
CA LYS A 119 3.85 -17.70 11.88
C LYS A 119 4.23 -16.35 11.28
N SER A 120 3.50 -15.31 11.67
CA SER A 120 3.85 -13.95 11.27
C SER A 120 5.18 -13.57 11.90
N GLU A 121 6.01 -12.85 11.14
CA GLU A 121 7.28 -12.31 11.63
C GLU A 121 7.07 -11.03 12.44
N TYR A 122 5.89 -10.41 12.34
CA TYR A 122 5.61 -9.10 12.95
C TYR A 122 4.48 -9.12 13.96
N ILE A 123 3.60 -10.12 13.96
CA ILE A 123 2.45 -10.21 14.88
C ILE A 123 2.50 -11.54 15.63
N ASP A 124 2.41 -11.49 16.96
CA ASP A 124 2.38 -12.69 17.80
C ASP A 124 1.00 -13.39 17.77
N ASP A 125 0.91 -14.55 18.44
CA ASP A 125 -0.33 -15.33 18.49
C ASP A 125 -1.45 -14.64 19.30
N ASP A 126 -1.13 -13.58 20.04
CA ASP A 126 -2.05 -12.75 20.83
C ASP A 126 -2.50 -11.49 20.09
N GLY A 127 -1.86 -11.16 18.97
CA GLY A 127 -2.17 -10.00 18.13
C GLY A 127 -1.36 -8.75 18.49
N ASN A 128 -0.29 -8.89 19.27
CA ASN A 128 0.65 -7.81 19.56
C ASN A 128 1.76 -7.76 18.51
N VAL A 129 2.33 -6.58 18.32
CA VAL A 129 3.48 -6.40 17.42
C VAL A 129 4.74 -6.98 18.08
N ILE A 130 5.44 -7.84 17.35
CA ILE A 130 6.73 -8.41 17.75
C ILE A 130 7.79 -7.32 17.65
N LYS A 131 8.43 -7.01 18.79
CA LYS A 131 9.51 -6.02 18.86
C LYS A 131 10.85 -6.67 18.56
N LEU A 132 11.47 -6.30 17.43
CA LEU A 132 12.75 -6.84 17.01
C LEU A 132 13.91 -6.21 17.80
N PRO A 133 14.97 -6.98 18.16
CA PRO A 133 16.13 -6.44 18.86
C PRO A 133 16.83 -5.34 18.05
N GLY A 134 17.15 -4.21 18.70
CA GLY A 134 17.86 -3.08 18.07
C GLY A 134 16.95 -2.06 17.39
N GLU A 135 15.64 -2.30 17.35
CA GLU A 135 14.66 -1.40 16.77
C GLU A 135 13.84 -0.70 17.88
N THR A 136 13.42 0.54 17.61
CA THR A 136 12.56 1.31 18.53
C THR A 136 11.13 1.25 18.05
N TYR A 137 10.18 1.18 18.98
CA TYR A 137 8.75 1.10 18.66
C TYR A 137 7.97 2.12 19.47
N GLN A 138 6.95 2.70 18.84
CA GLN A 138 5.91 3.46 19.50
C GLN A 138 5.01 2.54 20.35
N ASP A 139 4.20 3.15 21.23
CA ASP A 139 3.29 2.42 22.11
C ASP A 139 2.25 1.59 21.34
N ASN A 140 1.85 2.06 20.15
CA ASN A 140 0.93 1.35 19.26
C ASN A 140 1.58 0.21 18.45
N GLY A 141 2.90 0.00 18.59
CA GLY A 141 3.65 -1.05 17.89
C GLY A 141 4.21 -0.66 16.52
N VAL A 142 4.07 0.59 16.07
CA VAL A 142 4.75 1.09 14.86
C VAL A 142 6.25 1.23 15.13
N ARG A 143 7.08 0.79 14.19
CA ARG A 143 8.53 0.95 14.29
C ARG A 143 8.93 2.41 14.02
N THR A 144 9.75 2.97 14.91
CA THR A 144 10.29 4.32 14.75
C THR A 144 11.53 4.26 13.87
N LEU A 145 11.55 5.07 12.81
CA LEU A 145 12.63 5.05 11.82
C LEU A 145 13.73 6.09 12.05
N TYR A 146 13.46 7.07 12.93
CA TYR A 146 14.35 8.20 13.23
C TYR A 146 14.15 8.69 14.66
#